data_AF-A0A133UVK3-F1
#
_entry.id   AF-A0A133UVK3-F1
#
_cell.length_a   1.000
_cell.length_b   1.000
_cell.length_c   1.000
_cell.angle_alpha   90.00
_cell.angle_beta   90.00
_cell.angle_gamma   90.00
#
_symmetry.space_group_name_H-M   'P 1'
#
loop_
_entity.id
_entity.type
_entity.pdbx_description
1 polymer ?
#
loop_
_entity_poly.entity_id
_entity_poly.type
_entity_poly.pdbx_seq_one_letter_code
_entity_poly.pdbx_strand_id
1 'polypeptide(L)'
;MDRQVFENLSEKTGFQMDILEKVYRLTELLKEVVETELMRELVLKGGTAINFVYFDVPRLSVDIDLDYIGSVRKKKMLKDRAALEEILERIFRILDYTAEEDRTYALQRYNLLYENSAENQDRIQTEINFLKRLNFRSPSFFPDMKG
;
A
#
# COMPACT_ATOMS: atom_id res chain seq x y z
N MET A 1 -4.73 2.49 16.52
CA MET A 1 -4.00 3.27 17.56
C MET A 1 -4.82 4.50 17.91
N ASP A 2 -4.77 4.95 19.16
CA ASP A 2 -5.49 6.16 19.58
C ASP A 2 -4.71 7.45 19.26
N ARG A 3 -5.41 8.58 19.35
CA ARG A 3 -4.88 9.93 19.13
C ARG A 3 -3.68 10.26 20.02
N GLN A 4 -3.72 9.84 21.29
CA GLN A 4 -2.69 10.17 22.27
C GLN A 4 -1.34 9.57 21.88
N VAL A 5 -1.33 8.38 21.27
CA VAL A 5 -0.08 7.79 20.78
C VAL A 5 0.51 8.61 19.63
N PHE A 6 -0.30 9.09 18.69
CA PHE A 6 0.19 9.93 17.60
C PHE A 6 0.66 11.31 18.07
N GLU A 7 0.00 11.91 19.06
CA GLU A 7 0.47 13.14 19.72
C GLU A 7 1.87 12.95 20.32
N ASN A 8 2.05 11.88 21.10
CA ASN A 8 3.35 11.56 21.71
C ASN A 8 4.45 11.30 20.68
N LEU A 9 4.12 10.63 19.56
CA LEU A 9 5.08 10.39 18.46
C LEU A 9 5.40 11.69 17.72
N SER A 10 4.41 12.56 17.52
CA SER A 10 4.58 13.88 16.91
C SER A 10 5.54 14.73 17.72
N GLU A 11 5.36 14.80 19.04
CA GLU A 11 6.27 15.53 19.95
C GLU A 11 7.70 14.98 19.91
N LYS A 12 7.85 13.65 19.86
CA LYS A 12 9.17 13.00 19.87
C LYS A 12 9.92 13.12 18.54
N THR A 13 9.21 13.13 17.42
CA THR A 13 9.81 13.02 16.08
C THR A 13 9.78 14.33 15.29
N GLY A 14 8.89 15.25 15.65
CA GLY A 14 8.62 16.49 14.91
C GLY A 14 7.73 16.30 13.67
N PHE A 15 7.26 15.07 13.37
CA PHE A 15 6.35 14.82 12.27
C PHE A 15 4.90 15.09 12.65
N GLN A 16 4.09 15.55 11.69
CA GLN A 16 2.65 15.76 11.89
C GLN A 16 1.93 14.43 12.18
N MET A 17 0.90 14.47 13.03
CA MET A 17 0.15 13.28 13.46
C MET A 17 -0.50 12.51 12.32
N ASP A 18 -1.06 13.22 11.34
CA ASP A 18 -1.71 12.64 10.16
C ASP A 18 -0.71 11.83 9.31
N ILE A 19 0.52 12.32 9.18
CA ILE A 19 1.62 11.61 8.51
C ILE A 19 1.99 10.36 9.29
N LEU A 20 2.15 10.44 10.61
CA LEU A 20 2.48 9.29 11.45
C LEU A 20 1.39 8.22 11.41
N GLU A 21 0.13 8.63 11.42
CA GLU A 21 -0.99 7.71 11.29
C GLU A 21 -1.04 7.05 9.91
N LYS A 22 -0.80 7.80 8.83
CA LYS A 22 -0.66 7.23 7.48
C LYS A 22 0.43 6.17 7.41
N VAL A 23 1.59 6.42 8.01
CA VAL A 23 2.70 5.43 8.06
C VAL A 23 2.24 4.16 8.75
N TYR A 24 1.60 4.31 9.92
CA TYR A 24 1.11 3.18 10.68
C TYR A 24 0.09 2.37 9.88
N ARG A 25 -0.92 3.04 9.33
CA ARG A 25 -1.97 2.42 8.52
C ARG A 25 -1.44 1.73 7.26
N LEU A 26 -0.46 2.34 6.60
CA LEU A 26 0.26 1.74 5.48
C LEU A 26 0.99 0.45 5.90
N THR A 27 1.64 0.49 7.05
CA THR A 27 2.40 -0.65 7.58
C THR A 27 1.48 -1.82 7.91
N GLU A 28 0.33 -1.55 8.55
CA GLU A 28 -0.68 -2.58 8.84
C GLU A 28 -1.27 -3.16 7.56
N LEU A 29 -1.60 -2.31 6.57
CA LEU A 29 -2.11 -2.76 5.28
C LEU A 29 -1.10 -3.65 4.55
N LEU A 30 0.17 -3.25 4.50
CA LEU A 30 1.22 -4.06 3.89
C LEU A 30 1.42 -5.38 4.64
N LYS A 31 1.36 -5.37 5.97
CA LYS A 31 1.46 -6.57 6.81
C LYS A 31 0.36 -7.58 6.46
N GLU A 32 -0.90 -7.13 6.41
CA GLU A 32 -2.01 -8.00 6.04
C GLU A 32 -1.86 -8.55 4.61
N VAL A 33 -1.39 -7.73 3.66
CA VAL A 33 -1.15 -8.17 2.26
C VAL A 33 -0.04 -9.21 2.17
N VAL A 34 1.08 -9.06 2.90
CA VAL A 34 2.21 -10.01 2.83
C VAL A 34 1.91 -11.36 3.49
N GLU A 35 0.96 -11.40 4.42
CA GLU A 35 0.50 -12.65 5.06
C GLU A 35 -0.39 -13.50 4.14
N THR A 36 -0.83 -12.95 3.00
CA THR A 36 -1.62 -13.68 2.01
C THR A 36 -0.76 -14.55 1.09
N GLU A 37 -1.33 -15.66 0.60
CA GLU A 37 -0.69 -16.52 -0.40
C GLU A 37 -0.37 -15.78 -1.71
N LEU A 38 -1.07 -14.66 -1.97
CA LEU A 38 -0.96 -13.87 -3.19
C LEU A 38 0.23 -12.91 -3.21
N MET A 39 0.96 -12.74 -2.10
CA MET A 39 2.23 -11.98 -2.10
C MET A 39 3.22 -12.53 -3.14
N ARG A 40 3.19 -13.83 -3.41
CA ARG A 40 4.06 -14.47 -4.42
C ARG A 40 3.83 -13.94 -5.84
N GLU A 41 2.66 -13.38 -6.11
CA GLU A 41 2.28 -12.84 -7.42
C GLU A 41 2.35 -11.31 -7.46
N LEU A 42 2.79 -10.65 -6.39
CA LEU A 42 2.89 -9.19 -6.29
C LEU A 42 4.32 -8.76 -5.93
N VAL A 43 4.78 -7.66 -6.53
CA VAL A 43 6.06 -7.03 -6.17
C VAL A 43 5.82 -5.56 -5.87
N LEU A 44 6.30 -5.12 -4.70
CA LEU A 44 6.32 -3.70 -4.35
C LEU A 44 7.29 -2.96 -5.28
N LYS A 45 6.78 -1.96 -6.00
CA LYS A 45 7.60 -1.11 -6.87
C LYS A 45 8.35 -0.09 -6.01
N GLY A 46 9.65 0.07 -6.26
CA GLY A 46 10.53 0.99 -5.51
C GLY A 46 10.26 2.49 -5.67
N GLY A 47 9.11 2.89 -6.25
CA GLY A 47 8.58 4.26 -6.18
C GLY A 47 7.56 4.46 -5.05
N THR A 48 7.21 3.38 -4.34
CA THR A 48 6.40 3.40 -3.12
C THR A 48 6.98 4.43 -2.17
N ALA A 49 6.13 5.30 -1.63
CA ALA A 49 6.52 6.31 -0.67
C ALA A 49 6.85 5.66 0.70
N ILE A 50 8.02 5.01 0.78
CA ILE A 50 8.91 5.20 1.94
C ILE A 50 9.86 6.36 1.56
N ASN A 51 9.28 7.49 1.15
CA ASN A 51 9.99 8.75 0.99
C ASN A 51 9.82 9.60 2.26
N PHE A 52 9.82 8.94 3.42
CA PHE A 52 9.51 9.52 4.74
C PHE A 52 10.57 10.50 5.26
N VAL A 53 11.61 10.84 4.48
CA VAL A 53 12.80 11.52 5.03
C VAL A 53 13.21 12.79 4.26
N TYR A 54 12.65 13.10 3.08
CA TYR A 54 13.28 14.14 2.22
C TYR A 54 12.42 15.27 1.66
N PHE A 55 11.08 15.23 1.72
CA PHE A 55 10.27 16.21 1.01
C PHE A 55 9.22 16.89 1.89
N ASP A 56 9.50 18.16 2.20
CA ASP A 56 8.65 19.14 2.85
C ASP A 56 7.52 19.60 1.90
N VAL A 57 6.63 18.67 1.51
CA VAL A 57 5.56 18.92 0.52
C VAL A 57 4.17 18.67 1.14
N PRO A 58 3.22 19.63 1.07
CA PRO A 58 2.00 19.63 1.89
C PRO A 58 0.92 18.59 1.52
N ARG A 59 1.19 17.69 0.59
CA ARG A 59 0.22 16.66 0.16
C ARG A 59 0.96 15.37 -0.17
N LEU A 60 1.28 14.61 0.87
CA LEU A 60 1.79 13.24 0.74
C LEU A 60 0.60 12.31 0.44
N SER A 61 0.49 11.83 -0.81
CA SER A 61 -0.19 10.56 -1.05
C SER A 61 0.81 9.46 -0.74
N VAL A 62 0.58 8.74 0.35
CA VAL A 62 1.37 7.56 0.68
C VAL A 62 0.79 6.43 -0.17
N ASP A 63 1.37 6.25 -1.35
CA ASP A 63 0.86 5.32 -2.35
C ASP A 63 1.56 3.97 -2.25
N ILE A 64 0.79 2.87 -2.29
CA ILE A 64 1.31 1.52 -2.51
C ILE A 64 1.25 1.24 -4.01
N ASP A 65 2.42 1.14 -4.65
CA ASP A 65 2.52 0.68 -6.04
C ASP A 65 2.94 -0.81 -6.07
N LEU A 66 2.09 -1.66 -6.64
CA LEU A 66 2.36 -3.08 -6.85
C LEU A 66 2.41 -3.42 -8.34
N ASP A 67 3.32 -4.32 -8.71
CA ASP A 67 3.33 -4.99 -10.00
C ASP A 67 2.88 -6.44 -9.81
N TYR A 68 1.88 -6.87 -10.58
CA TYR A 68 1.51 -8.28 -10.67
C TYR A 68 2.54 -9.04 -11.54
N ILE A 69 3.15 -10.07 -10.96
CA ILE A 69 4.20 -10.89 -11.56
C ILE A 69 3.79 -12.35 -11.79
N GLY A 70 2.49 -12.66 -11.65
CA GLY A 70 1.95 -13.99 -11.91
C GLY A 70 1.94 -14.35 -13.40
N SER A 71 0.92 -15.09 -13.84
CA SER A 71 0.89 -15.62 -15.20
C SER A 71 0.64 -14.54 -16.27
N VAL A 72 1.50 -14.51 -17.29
CA VAL A 72 1.30 -13.69 -18.50
C VAL A 72 0.14 -14.15 -19.40
N ARG A 73 -0.37 -15.39 -19.21
CA ARG A 73 -1.54 -15.88 -19.96
C ARG A 73 -2.80 -15.16 -19.48
N LYS A 74 -3.43 -14.38 -20.35
CA LYS A 74 -4.64 -13.56 -20.07
C LYS A 74 -5.69 -14.28 -19.22
N LYS A 75 -6.05 -15.52 -19.57
CA LYS A 75 -7.09 -16.27 -18.84
C LYS A 75 -6.71 -16.55 -17.37
N LYS A 76 -5.44 -16.86 -17.08
CA LYS A 76 -5.00 -17.07 -15.69
C LYS A 76 -4.80 -15.73 -14.98
N MET A 77 -4.20 -14.74 -15.65
CA MET A 77 -4.06 -13.39 -15.11
C MET A 77 -5.39 -12.80 -14.63
N LEU A 78 -6.48 -12.97 -15.41
CA LEU A 78 -7.81 -12.51 -15.01
C LEU A 78 -8.39 -13.26 -13.81
N LYS A 79 -8.08 -14.56 -13.66
CA LYS A 79 -8.49 -15.34 -12.49
C LYS A 79 -7.72 -14.90 -11.24
N ASP A 80 -6.41 -14.74 -11.37
CA ASP A 80 -5.56 -14.28 -10.27
C ASP A 80 -5.97 -12.86 -9.84
N ARG A 81 -6.27 -11.99 -10.81
CA ARG A 81 -6.83 -10.65 -10.54
C ARG A 81 -8.15 -10.71 -9.75
N ALA A 82 -9.09 -11.57 -10.11
CA ALA A 82 -10.33 -11.71 -9.35
C ALA A 82 -10.10 -12.22 -7.92
N ALA A 83 -9.18 -13.18 -7.74
CA ALA A 83 -8.80 -13.66 -6.41
C ALA A 83 -8.10 -12.57 -5.56
N LEU A 84 -7.25 -11.76 -6.20
CA LEU A 84 -6.64 -10.57 -5.59
C LEU A 84 -7.70 -9.57 -5.12
N GLU A 85 -8.67 -9.26 -5.99
CA GLU A 85 -9.79 -8.35 -5.66
C GLU A 85 -10.53 -8.84 -4.39
N GLU A 86 -10.93 -10.11 -4.35
CA GLU A 86 -11.65 -10.68 -3.19
C GLU A 86 -10.87 -10.61 -1.87
N ILE A 87 -9.56 -10.90 -1.92
CA ILE A 87 -8.70 -10.87 -0.74
C ILE A 87 -8.44 -9.44 -0.28
N LEU A 88 -8.14 -8.52 -1.20
CA LEU A 88 -7.89 -7.12 -0.89
C LEU A 88 -9.13 -6.46 -0.28
N GLU A 89 -10.31 -6.68 -0.85
CA GLU A 89 -11.56 -6.17 -0.29
C GLU A 89 -11.82 -6.70 1.13
N ARG A 90 -11.45 -7.95 1.41
CA ARG A 90 -11.55 -8.51 2.76
C ARG A 90 -10.59 -7.80 3.72
N ILE A 91 -9.34 -7.60 3.31
CA ILE A 91 -8.34 -6.86 4.11
C ILE A 91 -8.82 -5.43 4.37
N PHE A 92 -9.34 -4.74 3.35
CA PHE A 92 -9.83 -3.38 3.47
C PHE A 92 -10.95 -3.26 4.50
N ARG A 93 -11.90 -4.21 4.49
CA ARG A 93 -12.98 -4.28 5.50
C ARG A 93 -12.46 -4.56 6.91
N ILE A 94 -11.46 -5.43 7.06
CA ILE A 94 -10.87 -5.76 8.37
C ILE A 94 -10.14 -4.55 8.96
N LEU A 95 -9.53 -3.73 8.11
CA LEU A 95 -8.80 -2.51 8.50
C LEU A 95 -9.65 -1.24 8.49
N ASP A 96 -10.99 -1.39 8.43
CA ASP A 96 -11.98 -0.29 8.46
C ASP A 96 -11.80 0.77 7.34
N TYR A 97 -11.42 0.34 6.14
CA TYR A 97 -11.40 1.19 4.96
C TYR A 97 -12.70 1.11 4.16
N THR A 98 -13.13 2.24 3.61
CA THR A 98 -14.08 2.29 2.49
C THR A 98 -13.29 2.42 1.20
N ALA A 99 -13.37 1.41 0.33
CA ALA A 99 -12.62 1.40 -0.92
C ALA A 99 -13.43 2.01 -2.07
N GLU A 100 -12.87 3.01 -2.73
CA GLU A 100 -13.33 3.48 -4.05
C GLU A 100 -12.41 2.91 -5.13
N GLU A 101 -12.96 2.13 -6.05
CA GLU A 101 -12.19 1.46 -7.11
C GLU A 101 -12.25 2.23 -8.43
N ASP A 102 -11.10 2.34 -9.08
CA ASP A 102 -10.99 2.65 -10.52
C ASP A 102 -10.18 1.55 -11.23
N ARG A 103 -10.70 1.05 -12.35
CA ARG A 103 -10.09 -0.09 -13.05
C ARG A 103 -10.01 0.08 -14.55
N THR A 104 -8.84 -0.26 -15.08
CA THR A 104 -8.59 -0.43 -16.51
C THR A 104 -8.12 -1.85 -16.81
N TYR A 105 -7.85 -2.14 -18.09
CA TYR A 105 -7.20 -3.40 -18.47
C TYR A 105 -5.79 -3.54 -17.86
N ALA A 106 -5.09 -2.42 -17.67
CA ALA A 106 -3.69 -2.40 -17.24
C ALA A 106 -3.50 -2.23 -15.74
N LEU A 107 -4.40 -1.48 -15.12
CA LEU A 107 -4.24 -0.94 -13.78
C LEU A 107 -5.51 -1.19 -12.98
N GLN A 108 -5.34 -1.41 -11.69
CA GLN A 108 -6.40 -1.36 -10.70
C GLN A 108 -5.95 -0.42 -9.60
N ARG A 109 -6.78 0.57 -9.28
CA ARG A 109 -6.53 1.56 -8.26
C ARG A 109 -7.62 1.51 -7.21
N TYR A 110 -7.24 1.61 -5.94
CA TYR A 110 -8.16 1.84 -4.84
C TYR A 110 -7.78 3.13 -4.10
N ASN A 111 -8.76 4.00 -3.87
CA ASN A 111 -8.67 5.01 -2.82
C ASN A 111 -9.32 4.41 -1.56
N LEU A 112 -8.50 4.14 -0.54
CA LEU A 112 -8.92 3.58 0.74
C LEU A 112 -9.20 4.73 1.70
N LEU A 113 -10.46 5.10 1.82
CA LEU A 113 -10.92 6.17 2.70
C LEU A 113 -11.04 5.68 4.14
N TYR A 114 -10.64 6.52 5.09
CA TYR A 114 -10.80 6.29 6.53
C TYR A 114 -10.95 7.61 7.29
N GLU A 115 -11.44 7.54 8.51
CA GLU A 115 -11.39 8.66 9.46
C GLU A 115 -10.11 8.53 10.31
N ASN A 116 -9.32 9.60 10.37
CA ASN A 116 -8.09 9.63 11.15
C ASN A 116 -8.37 9.89 12.65
N SER A 117 -7.36 9.74 13.49
CA SER A 117 -7.46 9.95 14.95
C SER A 117 -7.82 11.39 15.37
N ALA A 118 -7.86 12.33 14.43
CA ALA A 118 -8.33 13.70 14.61
C ALA A 118 -9.73 13.94 13.98
N GLU A 119 -10.48 12.88 13.67
CA GLU A 119 -11.84 12.91 13.12
C GLU A 119 -11.93 13.53 11.70
N ASN A 120 -10.81 13.57 10.97
CA ASN A 120 -10.80 14.03 9.59
C ASN A 120 -10.83 12.85 8.62
N GLN A 121 -11.54 13.00 7.50
CA GLN A 121 -11.43 12.05 6.40
C GLN A 121 -10.06 12.12 5.75
N ASP A 122 -9.45 10.97 5.53
CA ASP A 122 -8.17 10.82 4.87
C ASP A 122 -8.14 9.55 4.01
N ARG A 123 -7.04 9.33 3.27
CA ARG A 123 -6.94 8.22 2.33
C ARG A 123 -5.54 7.67 2.14
N ILE A 124 -5.48 6.38 1.80
CA ILE A 124 -4.32 5.69 1.22
C ILE A 124 -4.68 5.28 -0.21
N GLN A 125 -3.80 5.55 -1.17
CA GLN A 125 -3.98 5.04 -2.53
C GLN A 125 -3.20 3.73 -2.70
N THR A 126 -3.82 2.74 -3.34
CA THR A 126 -3.12 1.52 -3.76
C THR A 126 -3.31 1.31 -5.25
N GLU A 127 -2.27 0.89 -5.94
CA GLU A 127 -2.26 0.63 -7.38
C GLU A 127 -1.63 -0.73 -7.69
N ILE A 128 -2.26 -1.48 -8.59
CA ILE A 128 -1.76 -2.77 -9.06
C ILE A 128 -1.68 -2.77 -10.58
N ASN A 129 -0.47 -2.93 -11.11
CA ASN A 129 -0.20 -3.02 -12.53
C ASN A 129 -0.19 -4.47 -13.01
N PHE A 130 -1.07 -4.81 -13.97
CA PHE A 130 -1.22 -6.16 -14.52
C PHE A 130 -0.53 -6.38 -15.88
N LEU A 131 -0.01 -5.33 -16.51
CA LEU A 131 0.61 -5.41 -17.84
C LEU A 131 2.12 -5.26 -17.86
N LYS A 132 2.76 -5.18 -16.70
CA LYS A 132 4.20 -4.97 -16.65
C LYS A 132 4.93 -6.27 -17.01
N ARG A 133 5.22 -6.38 -18.30
CA ARG A 133 6.09 -7.40 -18.88
C ARG A 133 7.49 -7.06 -18.39
N LEU A 134 8.05 -7.91 -17.52
CA LEU A 134 9.46 -7.92 -17.07
C LEU A 134 10.35 -6.88 -17.75
N ASN A 135 10.54 -5.71 -17.15
CA ASN A 135 11.78 -4.98 -17.36
C ASN A 135 12.81 -5.66 -16.47
N PHE A 136 13.77 -6.34 -17.09
CA PHE A 136 14.87 -7.04 -16.44
C PHE A 136 15.64 -6.07 -15.52
N ARG A 137 15.25 -6.02 -14.24
CA ARG A 137 16.14 -5.65 -13.14
C ARG A 137 15.98 -6.74 -12.10
N SER A 138 17.06 -7.48 -11.88
CA SER A 138 17.21 -8.45 -10.82
C SER A 138 16.68 -7.86 -9.50
N PRO A 139 15.95 -8.62 -8.66
CA PRO A 139 15.63 -8.17 -7.32
C PRO A 139 16.94 -7.83 -6.62
N SER A 140 17.16 -6.56 -6.30
CA SER A 140 18.16 -6.19 -5.30
C SER A 140 17.59 -6.66 -3.97
N PHE A 141 17.99 -7.86 -3.58
CA PHE A 141 17.87 -8.33 -2.21
C PHE A 141 18.41 -7.23 -1.31
N PHE A 142 17.60 -6.74 -0.37
CA PHE A 142 18.11 -5.95 0.74
C PHE A 142 19.16 -6.81 1.46
N PRO A 143 20.44 -6.41 1.53
CA PRO A 143 21.38 -7.14 2.36
C PRO A 143 20.92 -7.00 3.81
N ASP A 144 20.94 -8.12 4.53
CA ASP A 144 20.71 -8.18 5.97
C ASP A 144 21.44 -7.02 6.66
N MET A 145 20.70 -6.12 7.32
CA MET A 145 21.30 -5.23 8.31
C MET A 145 21.68 -6.08 9.53
N LYS A 146 22.90 -6.63 9.50
CA LYS A 146 23.63 -6.93 10.72
C LYS A 146 24.40 -5.67 11.13
N GLY A 147 24.13 -5.18 12.34
CA GLY A 147 24.89 -4.11 12.98
C GLY A 147 24.04 -3.29 13.92
#